data_AF-A0A0Q7TZQ2-F1
#
_entry.id   AF-A0A0Q7TZQ2-F1
#
_cell.length_a   1.000
_cell.length_b   1.000
_cell.length_c   1.000
_cell.angle_alpha   90.00
_cell.angle_beta   90.00
_cell.angle_gamma   90.00
#
_symmetry.space_group_name_H-M   'P 1'
#
loop_
_entity.id
_entity.type
_entity.pdbx_description
1 polymer ?
#
loop_
_entity_poly.entity_id
_entity_poly.type
_entity_poly.pdbx_seq_one_letter_code
_entity_poly.pdbx_strand_id
1 'polypeptide(L)' 'MLVGPCPVDDAEPLLQGLLEASGASVDWTKCQKPHTAVLQVLMAAGVVPVGPCGDVWIEEWWRGNDRETQGQG' A
#
# COMPACT_ATOMS: atom_id res chain seq x y z
N MET A 1 -9.67 2.47 0.20
CA MET A 1 -9.10 2.87 1.51
C MET A 1 -8.78 1.61 2.29
N LEU A 2 -7.67 1.59 3.02
CA LEU A 2 -7.28 0.52 3.94
C LEU A 2 -7.48 1.00 5.38
N VAL A 3 -8.16 0.20 6.20
CA VAL A 3 -8.56 0.57 7.56
C VAL A 3 -8.47 -0.62 8.50
N GLY A 4 -7.92 -0.39 9.70
CA GLY A 4 -7.75 -1.42 10.71
C GLY A 4 -6.68 -2.44 10.30
N PRO A 5 -6.73 -3.66 10.88
CA PRO A 5 -5.85 -4.75 10.49
C PRO A 5 -6.01 -5.08 9.00
N CYS A 6 -4.91 -5.15 8.26
CA CYS A 6 -4.91 -5.59 6.86
C CYS A 6 -4.13 -6.91 6.72
N PRO A 7 -4.77 -8.07 6.97
CA PRO A 7 -4.17 -9.40 6.79
C PRO A 7 -3.81 -9.70 5.32
N VAL A 8 -3.16 -10.85 5.11
CA VAL A 8 -2.79 -11.35 3.77
C VAL A 8 -3.99 -11.52 2.85
N ASP A 9 -5.17 -11.86 3.40
CA ASP A 9 -6.40 -12.08 2.64
C ASP A 9 -6.90 -10.82 1.92
N ASP A 10 -6.52 -9.63 2.42
CA ASP A 10 -6.85 -8.35 1.77
C ASP A 10 -5.96 -8.02 0.56
N ALA A 11 -4.86 -8.73 0.35
CA ALA A 11 -3.90 -8.40 -0.71
C ALA A 11 -4.48 -8.65 -2.11
N GLU A 12 -5.13 -9.79 -2.32
CA GLU A 12 -5.75 -10.13 -3.60
C GLU A 12 -6.91 -9.20 -3.99
N PRO A 13 -7.92 -8.94 -3.12
CA PRO A 13 -9.00 -8.00 -3.45
C PRO A 13 -8.49 -6.56 -3.64
N LEU A 14 -7.44 -6.15 -2.92
CA LEU A 14 -6.78 -4.86 -3.15
C LEU A 14 -6.19 -4.80 -4.57
N LEU A 15 -5.45 -5.83 -4.98
CA LEU A 15 -4.84 -5.88 -6.31
C LEU A 15 -5.91 -5.82 -7.41
N GLN A 16 -6.99 -6.59 -7.28
CA GLN A 16 -8.09 -6.56 -8.24
C GLN A 16 -8.69 -5.15 -8.34
N GLY A 17 -8.98 -4.51 -7.21
CA GLY A 17 -9.53 -3.15 -7.21
C GLY A 17 -8.60 -2.12 -7.85
N LEU A 18 -7.28 -2.25 -7.65
CA LEU A 18 -6.27 -1.38 -8.27
C LEU A 18 -6.16 -1.57 -9.78
N LEU A 19 -6.32 -2.81 -10.26
CA LEU A 19 -6.32 -3.11 -11.70
C LEU A 19 -7.59 -2.63 -12.40
N GLU A 20 -8.74 -2.71 -11.74
CA GLU A 20 -10.02 -2.26 -12.28
C GLU A 20 -10.13 -0.73 -12.34
N ALA A 21 -9.53 -0.03 -11.37
CA ALA A 21 -9.58 1.42 -11.26
C ALA A 21 -8.20 2.05 -11.53
N SER A 22 -7.88 2.26 -12.81
CA SER A 22 -6.68 2.99 -13.23
C SER A 22 -6.63 4.38 -12.58
N GLY A 23 -5.59 4.64 -11.79
CA GLY A 23 -5.41 5.89 -11.05
C GLY A 23 -6.11 5.95 -9.69
N ALA A 24 -6.58 4.82 -9.15
CA ALA A 24 -7.12 4.76 -7.81
C ALA A 24 -6.07 5.20 -6.76
N SER A 25 -6.49 6.08 -5.85
CA SER A 25 -5.70 6.45 -4.69
C SER A 25 -6.08 5.56 -3.49
N VAL A 26 -5.07 5.12 -2.74
CA VAL A 26 -5.28 4.30 -1.54
C VAL A 26 -4.97 5.14 -0.30
N ASP A 27 -6.00 5.63 0.38
CA ASP A 27 -5.84 6.13 1.75
C ASP A 27 -5.59 4.95 2.69
N TRP A 28 -4.47 5.01 3.42
CA TRP A 28 -4.07 4.00 4.39
C TRP A 28 -3.78 4.59 5.78
N THR A 29 -4.25 5.82 6.03
CA THR A 29 -3.99 6.56 7.27
C THR A 29 -4.55 5.88 8.52
N LYS A 30 -5.50 4.96 8.33
CA LYS A 30 -6.11 4.14 9.38
C LYS A 30 -5.69 2.67 9.30
N CYS A 31 -4.81 2.30 8.39
CA CYS A 31 -4.28 0.95 8.26
C CYS A 31 -3.37 0.62 9.45
N GLN A 32 -3.52 -0.57 10.00
CA GLN A 32 -2.72 -1.06 11.12
C GLN A 32 -2.16 -2.43 10.76
N LYS A 33 -0.88 -2.68 11.07
CA LYS A 33 -0.23 -3.97 10.82
C LYS A 33 -0.53 -4.57 9.43
N PRO A 34 -0.38 -3.80 8.32
CA PRO A 34 -0.53 -4.37 6.99
C PRO A 34 0.43 -5.54 6.81
N HIS A 35 -0.11 -6.63 6.28
CA HIS A 35 0.69 -7.76 5.88
C HIS A 35 1.64 -7.35 4.74
N THR A 36 2.82 -7.94 4.68
CA THR A 36 3.82 -7.62 3.65
C THR A 36 3.29 -7.80 2.22
N ALA A 37 2.39 -8.76 2.00
CA ALA A 37 1.70 -8.96 0.73
C ALA A 37 0.87 -7.74 0.29
N VAL A 38 0.20 -7.04 1.22
CA VAL A 38 -0.57 -5.81 0.93
C VAL A 38 0.38 -4.71 0.46
N LEU A 39 1.55 -4.58 1.11
CA LEU A 39 2.58 -3.61 0.71
C LEU A 39 3.16 -3.93 -0.67
N GLN A 40 3.42 -5.22 -0.96
CA GLN A 40 3.89 -5.68 -2.26
C GLN A 40 2.90 -5.37 -3.37
N VAL A 41 1.60 -5.51 -3.12
CA VAL A 41 0.55 -5.14 -4.07
C VAL A 41 0.59 -3.64 -4.37
N LEU A 42 0.70 -2.79 -3.35
CA LEU A 42 0.78 -1.33 -3.54
C LEU A 42 2.01 -0.94 -4.39
N MET A 43 3.18 -1.52 -4.08
CA MET A 43 4.41 -1.29 -4.84
C MET A 43 4.32 -1.81 -6.28
N ALA A 44 3.82 -3.03 -6.48
CA ALA A 44 3.68 -3.65 -7.80
C ALA A 44 2.67 -2.91 -8.68
N ALA A 45 1.61 -2.36 -8.08
CA ALA A 45 0.64 -1.52 -8.76
C ALA A 45 1.15 -0.09 -9.02
N GLY A 46 2.32 0.29 -8.49
CA GLY A 46 2.88 1.65 -8.61
C GLY A 46 2.03 2.70 -7.90
N VAL A 47 1.26 2.31 -6.89
CA VAL A 47 0.35 3.19 -6.17
C VAL A 47 1.08 3.86 -5.02
N VAL A 48 1.07 5.20 -5.02
CA VAL A 48 1.52 5.99 -3.87
C VAL A 48 0.34 6.17 -2.92
N PRO A 49 0.37 5.61 -1.70
CA PRO A 49 -0.70 5.77 -0.73
C PRO A 49 -0.86 7.21 -0.27
N VAL A 50 -2.09 7.59 0.09
CA VAL A 50 -2.39 8.93 0.61
C VAL A 50 -2.12 8.97 2.12
N GLY A 51 -1.29 9.93 2.51
CA GLY A 51 -0.96 10.21 3.91
C GLY A 51 0.01 9.20 4.54
N PRO A 52 0.38 9.40 5.82
CA PRO A 52 1.21 8.46 6.54
C PRO A 52 0.44 7.16 6.83
N CYS A 53 1.12 6.01 6.88
CA CYS A 53 0.48 4.78 7.35
C CYS A 53 0.01 4.96 8.80
N GLY A 54 -1.13 4.35 9.16
CA GLY A 54 -1.58 4.30 10.56
C GLY A 54 -0.65 3.48 11.48
N ASP A 55 0.28 2.72 10.90
CA ASP A 55 1.36 2.02 11.60
C ASP A 55 2.71 2.72 11.37
N VAL A 56 3.29 3.26 12.44
CA VAL A 56 4.52 4.08 12.39
C VAL A 56 5.74 3.32 11.89
N TRP A 57 5.82 2.02 12.16
CA TRP A 57 6.93 1.21 11.65
C TRP A 57 6.73 1.04 10.14
N ILE A 58 5.55 0.67 9.68
CA ILE A 58 5.31 0.53 8.23
C ILE A 58 5.52 1.84 7.48
N GLU A 59 5.13 2.97 8.05
CA GLU A 59 5.42 4.31 7.51
C GLU A 59 6.93 4.54 7.30
N GLU A 60 7.76 4.20 8.29
CA GLU A 60 9.21 4.36 8.20
C GLU A 60 9.83 3.38 7.18
N TRP A 61 9.35 2.13 7.16
CA TRP A 61 9.75 1.14 6.15
C TRP A 61 9.43 1.61 4.72
N TRP A 62 8.20 2.09 4.52
CA TRP A 62 7.70 2.54 3.22
C TRP A 62 8.52 3.70 2.67
N ARG A 63 8.90 4.67 3.52
CA ARG A 63 9.76 5.79 3.12
C ARG A 63 11.14 5.35 2.64
N GLY A 64 11.66 4.23 3.14
CA GLY A 64 12.88 3.60 2.65
C GLY A 64 12.70 2.93 1.29
N ASN A 65 11.58 2.25 1.09
CA ASN A 65 11.31 1.43 -0.10
C ASN A 65 10.72 2.20 -1.30
N ASP A 66 9.96 3.28 -1.08
CA ASP A 66 9.33 4.08 -2.15
C ASP A 66 10.35 4.69 -3.13
N ARG A 67 11.58 4.95 -2.66
CA ARG A 67 12.66 5.53 -3.48
C ARG A 67 13.15 4.60 -4.59
N GLU A 68 13.02 3.27 -4.42
CA GLU A 68 13.45 2.29 -5.43
C GLU A 68 12.44 2.18 -6.57
N THR A 69 11.14 2.32 -6.27
CA THR A 69 10.05 2.27 -7.26
C THR A 69 9.97 3.49 -8.18
N GLN A 70 10.50 4.65 -7.76
CA GLN A 70 10.54 5.87 -8.59
C GLN A 70 11.76 5.96 -9.53
N GLY A 71 12.66 4.96 -9.50
CA GLY A 71 13.91 4.93 -10.27
C GLY A 71 13.87 4.10 -11.56
N GLN A 72 12.77 3.46 -11.90
CA GLN A 72 12.65 2.64 -13.12
C GLN A 72 11.82 3.39 -14.16
N GLY A 73 12.48 4.35 -14.83
CA GLY A 73 12.00 5.01 -16.05
C GLY A 73 12.37 4.22 -17.30
#